data_AF-A0A9D8QZ12-F1
#
_entry.id   AF-A0A9D8QZ12-F1
#
_cell.length_a   1.000
_cell.length_b   1.000
_cell.length_c   1.000
_cell.angle_alpha   90.00
_cell.angle_beta   90.00
_cell.angle_gamma   90.00
#
_symmetry.space_group_name_H-M   'P 1'
#
loop_
_entity.id
_entity.type
_entity.pdbx_description
1 polymer ?
#
loop_
_entity_poly.entity_id
_entity_poly.type
_entity_poly.pdbx_seq_one_letter_code
_entity_poly.pdbx_strand_id
1 'polypeptide(L)'
;MFFCYKERTMKKLATIIALTVALALSLAFVACEDNGATANDSDTQSVSSSVGGGTSYDSSTEQSGGSSSGSSGQGGGSTEIDGLSQYTNTLYVEDNKDFVILNFTDFQLHDGKSTYTAFDIIDTLVDLKRKPKALSGGQRQRVAIGRAIVRNPKVFLMDEPLSNLDAKLRNQMRAEIIELRKKIRSNFIYVTHDQVEAMTLGDRIVIMKDGFVQQIGTPKEVFNNPVNLFVAGFIGAPQMNFFDARLINHGNADYSVQFNDVLFPLSENTCRNLRSGLVESQDIVLGVRPEHVVLTKGGETSVKAKVEISEMMGSEYQIHVTVAGKDVIIRVRIMELDKDIASAIENGGEISFTFTPDVMHIFNKDTGVSLL
;
A
#
# COMPACT_ATOMS: atom_id res chain seq x y z
N MET A 1 1.64 -3.75 7.61
CA MET A 1 1.86 -4.07 6.19
C MET A 1 0.82 -3.32 5.36
N PHE A 2 1.25 -2.56 4.37
CA PHE A 2 0.36 -1.74 3.55
C PHE A 2 0.21 -2.36 2.17
N PHE A 3 -1.01 -2.53 1.69
CA PHE A 3 -1.30 -3.00 0.33
C PHE A 3 -1.68 -1.81 -0.53
N CYS A 4 -0.86 -1.52 -1.52
CA CYS A 4 -1.11 -0.45 -2.48
C CYS A 4 -1.40 -1.04 -3.86
N TYR A 5 -2.49 -0.61 -4.49
CA TYR A 5 -2.96 -1.17 -5.76
C TYR A 5 -3.50 -0.07 -6.69
N LYS A 6 -3.41 -0.31 -8.01
CA LYS A 6 -3.70 0.72 -9.02
C LYS A 6 -5.17 0.82 -9.42
N GLU A 7 -5.89 -0.29 -9.52
CA GLU A 7 -7.26 -0.30 -10.04
C GLU A 7 -8.30 -0.66 -8.97
N ARG A 8 -9.34 0.16 -8.80
CA ARG A 8 -10.44 -0.06 -7.83
C ARG A 8 -11.14 -1.42 -7.97
N THR A 9 -11.17 -1.99 -9.16
CA THR A 9 -11.68 -3.35 -9.45
C THR A 9 -10.93 -4.44 -8.67
N MET A 10 -9.65 -4.21 -8.38
CA MET A 10 -8.78 -5.14 -7.65
C MET A 10 -8.91 -5.02 -6.13
N LYS A 11 -9.71 -4.07 -5.63
CA LYS A 11 -9.94 -3.86 -4.19
C LYS A 11 -10.29 -5.15 -3.47
N LYS A 12 -11.30 -5.87 -3.98
CA LYS A 12 -11.77 -7.12 -3.39
C LYS A 12 -10.65 -8.15 -3.25
N LEU A 13 -9.79 -8.27 -4.26
CA LEU A 13 -8.69 -9.22 -4.23
C LEU A 13 -7.58 -8.79 -3.26
N ALA A 14 -7.22 -7.50 -3.24
CA ALA A 14 -6.27 -6.96 -2.27
C ALA A 14 -6.77 -7.17 -0.84
N THR A 15 -8.06 -6.94 -0.57
CA THR A 15 -8.70 -7.20 0.73
C THR A 15 -8.70 -8.68 1.08
N ILE A 16 -8.98 -9.58 0.13
CA ILE A 16 -8.91 -11.04 0.36
C ILE A 16 -7.48 -11.48 0.72
N ILE A 17 -6.47 -10.99 0.00
CA ILE A 17 -5.07 -11.32 0.27
C ILE A 17 -4.65 -10.76 1.63
N ALA A 18 -5.02 -9.51 1.92
CA ALA A 18 -4.78 -8.88 3.22
C ALA A 18 -5.45 -9.66 4.36
N LEU A 19 -6.67 -10.15 4.16
CA LEU A 19 -7.39 -11.00 5.10
C LEU A 19 -6.70 -12.34 5.30
N THR A 20 -6.23 -12.97 4.22
CA THR A 20 -5.50 -14.24 4.27
C THR A 20 -4.19 -14.09 5.05
N VAL A 21 -3.45 -13.00 4.82
CA VAL A 21 -2.23 -12.67 5.56
C VAL A 21 -2.54 -12.39 7.03
N ALA A 22 -3.63 -11.67 7.33
CA ALA A 22 -4.05 -11.41 8.70
C ALA A 22 -4.39 -12.71 9.45
N LEU A 23 -5.13 -13.60 8.81
CA LEU A 23 -5.52 -14.89 9.37
C LEU A 23 -4.29 -15.78 9.64
N ALA A 24 -3.37 -15.83 8.67
CA ALA A 24 -2.12 -16.57 8.81
C ALA A 24 -1.23 -16.02 9.94
N LEU A 25 -1.12 -14.69 10.08
CA LEU A 25 -0.40 -14.05 11.18
C LEU A 25 -1.06 -14.37 12.53
N SER A 26 -2.39 -14.37 12.60
CA SER A 26 -3.11 -14.72 13.82
C SER A 26 -2.87 -16.19 14.21
N LEU A 27 -2.93 -17.11 13.24
CA LEU A 27 -2.70 -18.54 13.45
C LEU A 27 -1.24 -18.86 13.83
N ALA A 28 -0.28 -18.23 13.16
CA ALA A 28 1.14 -18.40 13.47
C ALA A 28 1.48 -17.93 14.89
N PHE A 29 0.78 -16.91 15.39
CA PHE A 29 0.95 -16.43 16.76
C PHE A 29 0.33 -17.40 17.79
N VAL A 30 -0.85 -17.96 17.51
CA VAL A 30 -1.45 -19.02 18.35
C VAL A 30 -0.51 -20.23 18.44
N ALA A 31 0.05 -20.66 17.31
CA ALA A 31 1.03 -21.75 17.28
C ALA A 31 2.35 -21.43 18.02
N CYS A 32 2.71 -20.15 18.17
CA CYS A 32 3.90 -19.72 18.91
C CYS A 32 3.62 -19.63 20.42
N GLU A 33 2.40 -19.22 20.81
CA GLU A 33 1.92 -19.26 22.20
C GLU A 33 1.81 -20.71 22.71
N ASP A 34 1.33 -21.65 21.89
CA ASP A 34 1.25 -23.07 22.26
C ASP A 34 2.62 -23.76 22.37
N ASN A 35 3.64 -23.31 21.62
CA ASN A 35 5.01 -23.83 21.68
C ASN A 35 5.89 -23.14 22.73
N GLY A 36 5.40 -22.07 23.38
CA GLY A 36 6.10 -21.37 24.46
C GLY A 36 5.88 -21.98 25.85
N ALA A 37 5.08 -23.03 25.96
CA ALA A 37 4.63 -23.59 27.24
C ALA A 37 5.35 -24.88 27.66
N THR A 38 6.64 -25.06 27.37
CA THR A 38 7.51 -25.97 28.15
C THR A 38 8.98 -25.60 28.02
N ALA A 39 9.45 -24.68 28.86
CA ALA A 39 10.88 -24.57 29.15
C ALA A 39 11.08 -24.18 30.62
N ASN A 40 11.26 -25.24 31.43
CA ASN A 40 11.99 -25.34 32.68
C ASN A 40 11.56 -24.51 33.90
N ASP A 41 10.92 -25.21 34.85
CA ASP A 41 11.37 -25.18 36.24
C ASP A 41 11.08 -26.52 36.95
N SER A 42 12.01 -26.92 37.83
CA SER A 42 12.01 -28.03 38.82
C SER A 42 12.43 -29.45 38.41
N ASP A 43 13.72 -29.71 38.61
CA ASP A 43 14.32 -30.75 39.48
C ASP A 43 13.57 -32.07 39.80
N THR A 44 14.25 -33.16 39.43
CA THR A 44 14.40 -34.46 40.12
C THR A 44 13.31 -34.93 41.11
N GLN A 45 12.60 -36.01 40.75
CA GLN A 45 12.71 -37.30 41.44
C GLN A 45 12.03 -38.45 40.67
N SER A 46 12.70 -39.60 40.70
CA SER A 46 12.37 -40.90 40.13
C SER A 46 11.21 -41.63 40.83
N VAL A 47 10.47 -42.47 40.09
CA VAL A 47 10.26 -43.94 40.33
C VAL A 47 8.89 -44.44 39.77
N SER A 48 9.01 -45.33 38.77
CA SER A 48 8.27 -46.55 38.38
C SER A 48 6.72 -46.68 38.33
N SER A 49 6.33 -47.30 37.20
CA SER A 49 5.40 -48.44 37.01
C SER A 49 3.88 -48.22 37.10
N SER A 50 3.15 -48.51 36.01
CA SER A 50 2.50 -49.82 35.83
C SER A 50 1.71 -49.88 34.52
N VAL A 51 1.69 -51.08 33.94
CA VAL A 51 1.04 -51.51 32.69
C VAL A 51 -0.20 -52.33 33.05
N GLY A 52 -1.23 -52.26 32.21
CA GLY A 52 -2.36 -53.21 32.13
C GLY A 52 -3.59 -52.49 31.58
N GLY A 53 -4.06 -52.74 30.35
CA GLY A 53 -4.84 -53.91 29.93
C GLY A 53 -6.33 -53.66 30.24
N GLY A 54 -7.34 -53.82 29.40
CA GLY A 54 -7.52 -54.29 28.03
C GLY A 54 -9.04 -54.25 27.71
N THR A 55 -9.41 -54.66 26.48
CA THR A 55 -10.72 -55.23 26.04
C THR A 55 -11.98 -54.35 26.16
N SER A 56 -12.51 -53.83 25.03
CA SER A 56 -13.52 -54.43 24.11
C SER A 56 -14.95 -54.44 24.66
N TYR A 57 -15.92 -53.89 23.93
CA TYR A 57 -17.08 -54.61 23.40
C TYR A 57 -17.96 -53.69 22.54
N ASP A 58 -18.56 -54.33 21.54
CA ASP A 58 -19.24 -53.84 20.36
C ASP A 58 -20.77 -53.85 20.53
N SER A 59 -21.47 -53.47 19.45
CA SER A 59 -22.86 -53.74 19.04
C SER A 59 -23.90 -52.64 19.29
N SER A 60 -24.37 -51.96 18.22
CA SER A 60 -25.55 -52.27 17.36
C SER A 60 -26.84 -51.68 17.97
N THR A 61 -27.82 -51.11 17.26
CA THR A 61 -28.47 -51.53 16.01
C THR A 61 -29.49 -50.45 15.58
N GLU A 62 -29.72 -50.29 14.26
CA GLU A 62 -31.01 -50.18 13.51
C GLU A 62 -32.18 -49.27 13.97
N GLN A 63 -33.13 -48.77 13.15
CA GLN A 63 -33.33 -48.49 11.71
C GLN A 63 -34.77 -47.90 11.58
N SER A 64 -35.03 -47.13 10.52
CA SER A 64 -36.35 -46.87 9.86
C SER A 64 -37.44 -46.10 10.64
N GLY A 65 -38.37 -45.33 10.07
CA GLY A 65 -38.79 -44.99 8.71
C GLY A 65 -40.15 -44.26 8.82
N GLY A 66 -40.62 -43.57 7.77
CA GLY A 66 -42.03 -43.12 7.69
C GLY A 66 -42.29 -41.77 7.04
N SER A 67 -43.06 -41.81 5.95
CA SER A 67 -43.44 -40.74 5.01
C SER A 67 -44.96 -40.53 4.99
N SER A 68 -45.48 -39.32 4.73
CA SER A 68 -46.65 -39.06 3.83
C SER A 68 -47.23 -37.61 3.90
N SER A 69 -47.51 -37.03 2.72
CA SER A 69 -48.62 -36.13 2.26
C SER A 69 -49.11 -34.95 3.14
N GLY A 70 -49.43 -33.73 2.69
CA GLY A 70 -49.84 -33.15 1.41
C GLY A 70 -51.21 -32.43 1.57
N SER A 71 -51.32 -31.10 1.43
CA SER A 71 -52.56 -30.41 0.98
C SER A 71 -52.32 -28.92 0.66
N SER A 72 -53.10 -28.44 -0.31
CA SER A 72 -53.09 -27.13 -0.97
C SER A 72 -54.12 -26.15 -0.39
N GLY A 73 -53.83 -24.85 -0.41
CA GLY A 73 -54.82 -23.77 -0.22
C GLY A 73 -54.37 -22.46 -0.87
N GLN A 74 -55.12 -22.00 -1.88
CA GLN A 74 -55.03 -20.67 -2.51
C GLN A 74 -55.70 -19.60 -1.63
N GLY A 75 -55.16 -18.38 -1.64
CA GLY A 75 -55.83 -17.17 -1.14
C GLY A 75 -55.01 -15.93 -1.51
N GLY A 76 -55.55 -15.11 -2.42
CA GLY A 76 -54.88 -13.97 -3.04
C GLY A 76 -54.73 -12.74 -2.12
N GLY A 77 -53.82 -11.86 -2.52
CA GLY A 77 -53.60 -10.56 -1.90
C GLY A 77 -52.44 -9.84 -2.55
N SER A 78 -52.76 -8.95 -3.48
CA SER A 78 -51.92 -7.87 -4.03
C SER A 78 -50.71 -7.50 -3.18
N THR A 79 -49.51 -7.60 -3.75
CA THR A 79 -48.36 -6.81 -3.28
C THR A 79 -47.58 -6.34 -4.49
N GLU A 80 -47.52 -5.02 -4.60
CA GLU A 80 -46.67 -4.26 -5.50
C GLU A 80 -45.25 -4.83 -5.50
N ILE A 81 -44.73 -5.06 -6.70
CA ILE A 81 -43.33 -5.37 -6.95
C ILE A 81 -42.60 -4.02 -6.91
N ASP A 82 -42.34 -3.51 -5.70
CA ASP A 82 -41.45 -2.37 -5.48
C ASP A 82 -40.75 -2.58 -4.14
N GLY A 83 -39.48 -2.96 -4.16
CA GLY A 83 -38.73 -3.21 -2.93
C GLY A 83 -37.37 -3.91 -3.03
N LEU A 84 -36.88 -4.23 -4.22
CA LEU A 84 -35.53 -4.77 -4.42
C LEU A 84 -34.54 -3.67 -4.84
N SER A 85 -34.26 -2.70 -3.95
CA SER A 85 -33.15 -1.75 -4.20
C SER A 85 -32.39 -1.21 -2.99
N GLN A 86 -32.49 -1.79 -1.78
CA GLN A 86 -31.82 -1.20 -0.60
C GLN A 86 -30.90 -2.11 0.22
N TYR A 87 -30.60 -3.32 -0.23
CA TYR A 87 -29.56 -4.13 0.42
C TYR A 87 -28.22 -3.99 -0.30
N THR A 88 -27.47 -2.93 0.02
CA THR A 88 -26.05 -2.83 -0.29
C THR A 88 -25.22 -2.56 0.96
N ASN A 89 -24.66 -3.68 1.44
CA ASN A 89 -23.35 -3.90 2.08
C ASN A 89 -23.12 -3.54 3.56
N THR A 90 -23.17 -4.62 4.31
CA THR A 90 -22.88 -4.96 5.70
C THR A 90 -21.45 -4.61 6.18
N LEU A 91 -21.33 -3.98 7.35
CA LEU A 91 -20.15 -4.12 8.22
C LEU A 91 -20.19 -5.52 8.87
N TYR A 92 -19.20 -6.35 8.60
CA TYR A 92 -18.90 -7.50 9.46
C TYR A 92 -17.72 -7.12 10.34
N VAL A 93 -17.97 -6.99 11.65
CA VAL A 93 -16.93 -7.29 12.62
C VAL A 93 -17.10 -8.77 12.92
N GLU A 94 -16.34 -9.63 12.26
CA GLU A 94 -16.28 -11.02 12.71
C GLU A 94 -15.57 -11.03 14.07
N ASP A 95 -16.31 -11.43 15.09
CA ASP A 95 -15.92 -11.39 16.49
C ASP A 95 -14.92 -12.51 16.80
N ASN A 96 -13.65 -12.31 16.44
CA ASN A 96 -12.55 -13.05 17.04
C ASN A 96 -11.75 -12.11 17.95
N LYS A 97 -11.41 -12.56 19.16
CA LYS A 97 -10.60 -11.76 20.10
C LYS A 97 -9.23 -11.41 19.50
N ASP A 98 -8.73 -12.23 18.58
CA ASP A 98 -7.42 -12.06 17.99
C ASP A 98 -7.39 -11.13 16.76
N PHE A 99 -8.53 -10.88 16.10
CA PHE A 99 -8.56 -10.20 14.80
C PHE A 99 -9.81 -9.34 14.58
N VAL A 100 -9.64 -8.12 14.06
CA VAL A 100 -10.75 -7.21 13.74
C VAL A 100 -10.58 -6.60 12.34
N ILE A 101 -11.64 -6.71 11.53
CA ILE A 101 -11.78 -6.04 10.23
C ILE A 101 -12.52 -4.71 10.40
N LEU A 102 -11.95 -3.63 9.84
CA LEU A 102 -12.56 -2.31 9.77
C LEU A 102 -12.89 -1.97 8.31
N ASN A 103 -14.18 -2.08 7.97
CA ASN A 103 -14.75 -1.55 6.73
C ASN A 103 -15.58 -0.30 7.07
N PHE A 104 -15.32 0.82 6.41
CA PHE A 104 -15.81 2.15 6.82
C PHE A 104 -17.08 2.65 6.09
N THR A 105 -17.87 1.74 5.52
CA THR A 105 -19.16 2.08 4.89
C THR A 105 -20.29 2.12 5.92
N ASP A 106 -20.83 3.31 6.19
CA ASP A 106 -21.99 3.68 7.03
C ASP A 106 -22.33 2.85 8.30
N PHE A 107 -22.41 3.58 9.41
CA PHE A 107 -22.33 3.05 10.77
C PHE A 107 -23.72 2.86 11.43
N GLN A 108 -23.98 1.66 11.96
CA GLN A 108 -25.04 1.38 12.96
C GLN A 108 -24.39 0.82 14.24
N LEU A 109 -24.89 1.28 15.39
CA LEU A 109 -24.30 1.08 16.70
C LEU A 109 -25.15 0.06 17.48
N HIS A 110 -24.57 -1.07 17.85
CA HIS A 110 -25.09 -1.96 18.89
C HIS A 110 -23.98 -2.19 19.90
N ASP A 111 -24.23 -1.89 21.18
CA ASP A 111 -23.43 -2.44 22.27
C ASP A 111 -24.24 -2.52 23.56
N GLY A 112 -23.99 -3.60 24.29
CA GLY A 112 -24.64 -3.99 25.53
C GLY A 112 -23.72 -4.67 26.54
N LYS A 113 -22.41 -4.32 26.63
CA LYS A 113 -21.60 -4.25 27.88
C LYS A 113 -20.08 -4.35 27.64
N SER A 114 -19.31 -3.34 28.11
CA SER A 114 -18.12 -3.45 29.00
C SER A 114 -17.37 -2.11 29.14
N THR A 115 -16.59 -1.95 30.22
CA THR A 115 -16.19 -0.65 30.81
C THR A 115 -14.68 -0.44 30.99
N TYR A 116 -14.19 0.66 30.39
CA TYR A 116 -13.03 1.58 30.66
C TYR A 116 -11.54 1.18 30.49
N THR A 117 -10.95 1.71 29.41
CA THR A 117 -9.57 2.31 29.22
C THR A 117 -9.46 2.91 27.79
N ALA A 118 -10.36 2.51 26.89
CA ALA A 118 -10.54 3.09 25.56
C ALA A 118 -11.35 4.40 25.57
N PHE A 119 -12.06 4.72 26.66
CA PHE A 119 -12.84 5.94 26.75
C PHE A 119 -11.96 7.19 26.70
N ASP A 120 -10.78 7.23 27.31
CA ASP A 120 -9.91 8.43 27.21
C ASP A 120 -9.38 8.64 25.78
N ILE A 121 -9.11 7.55 25.05
CA ILE A 121 -8.73 7.57 23.63
C ILE A 121 -9.92 7.99 22.77
N ILE A 122 -11.14 7.55 23.11
CA ILE A 122 -12.36 7.86 22.36
C ILE A 122 -12.90 9.25 22.69
N ASP A 123 -12.74 9.75 23.91
CA ASP A 123 -13.22 11.04 24.42
C ASP A 123 -12.32 12.18 23.90
N THR A 124 -11.04 11.89 23.61
CA THR A 124 -10.22 12.78 22.76
C THR A 124 -10.68 12.81 21.30
N LEU A 125 -11.41 11.79 20.84
CA LEU A 125 -11.76 11.59 19.44
C LEU A 125 -13.21 12.05 19.10
N VAL A 126 -14.18 11.89 19.99
CA VAL A 126 -15.60 12.18 19.70
C VAL A 126 -16.40 12.56 20.95
N ASP A 127 -17.24 13.60 20.84
CA ASP A 127 -18.27 13.93 21.83
C ASP A 127 -19.35 12.83 21.88
N LEU A 128 -19.22 11.93 22.86
CA LEU A 128 -19.98 10.68 22.99
C LEU A 128 -21.49 10.84 23.22
N LYS A 129 -22.00 12.06 23.37
CA LYS A 129 -23.42 12.34 23.67
C LYS A 129 -24.31 12.41 22.42
N ARG A 130 -23.75 12.30 21.21
CA ARG A 130 -24.50 12.47 19.95
C ARG A 130 -24.83 11.13 19.28
N LYS A 131 -26.03 11.03 18.71
CA LYS A 131 -26.45 9.86 17.90
C LYS A 131 -25.58 9.75 16.62
N PRO A 132 -25.32 8.54 16.08
CA PRO A 132 -24.48 8.34 14.89
C PRO A 132 -24.87 9.17 13.67
N LYS A 133 -26.17 9.37 13.45
CA LYS A 133 -26.71 10.18 12.34
C LYS A 133 -26.39 11.69 12.47
N ALA A 134 -25.98 12.15 13.65
CA ALA A 134 -25.64 13.54 13.93
C ALA A 134 -24.12 13.80 13.97
N LEU A 135 -23.30 12.79 13.65
CA LEU A 135 -21.84 12.87 13.59
C LEU A 135 -21.39 13.18 12.15
N SER A 136 -20.34 13.99 11.99
CA SER A 136 -19.66 14.17 10.70
C SER A 136 -18.97 12.88 10.24
N GLY A 137 -18.57 12.79 8.97
CA GLY A 137 -17.86 11.62 8.43
C GLY A 137 -16.62 11.24 9.25
N GLY A 138 -15.80 12.22 9.61
CA GLY A 138 -14.61 12.01 10.44
C GLY A 138 -14.93 11.63 11.88
N GLN A 139 -16.00 12.19 12.47
CA GLN A 139 -16.45 11.77 13.79
C GLN A 139 -16.93 10.31 13.80
N ARG A 140 -17.69 9.89 12.78
CA ARG A 140 -18.11 8.48 12.63
C ARG A 140 -16.90 7.56 12.50
N GLN A 141 -15.90 7.97 11.74
CA GLN A 141 -14.67 7.21 11.58
C GLN A 141 -13.89 7.06 12.88
N ARG A 142 -13.81 8.14 13.67
CA ARG A 142 -13.21 8.14 15.00
C ARG A 142 -13.91 7.19 15.96
N VAL A 143 -15.25 7.12 15.95
CA VAL A 143 -16.01 6.11 16.73
C VAL A 143 -15.66 4.69 16.28
N ALA A 144 -15.60 4.44 14.97
CA ALA A 144 -15.30 3.11 14.43
C ALA A 144 -13.89 2.62 14.82
N ILE A 145 -12.89 3.50 14.70
CA ILE A 145 -11.51 3.23 15.15
C ILE A 145 -11.50 2.96 16.66
N GLY A 146 -12.14 3.84 17.44
CA GLY A 146 -12.27 3.69 18.89
C GLY A 146 -12.81 2.31 19.30
N ARG A 147 -13.91 1.87 18.68
CA ARG A 147 -14.51 0.55 18.95
C ARG A 147 -13.55 -0.61 18.68
N ALA A 148 -12.74 -0.54 17.63
CA ALA A 148 -11.76 -1.58 17.36
C ALA A 148 -10.62 -1.60 18.38
N ILE A 149 -10.17 -0.43 18.86
CA ILE A 149 -9.14 -0.35 19.90
C ILE A 149 -9.61 -0.98 21.21
N VAL A 150 -10.87 -0.73 21.62
CA VAL A 150 -11.45 -1.29 22.87
C VAL A 150 -11.27 -2.80 22.94
N ARG A 151 -11.28 -3.48 21.78
CA ARG A 151 -11.17 -4.93 21.70
C ARG A 151 -9.76 -5.47 21.83
N ASN A 152 -8.75 -4.61 21.72
CA ASN A 152 -7.33 -4.96 21.79
C ASN A 152 -6.95 -6.18 20.91
N PRO A 153 -7.29 -6.19 19.60
CA PRO A 153 -6.95 -7.31 18.73
C PRO A 153 -5.44 -7.40 18.46
N LYS A 154 -4.97 -8.61 18.14
CA LYS A 154 -3.57 -8.84 17.71
C LYS A 154 -3.30 -8.23 16.33
N VAL A 155 -4.30 -8.25 15.44
CA VAL A 155 -4.21 -7.69 14.09
C VAL A 155 -5.41 -6.79 13.76
N PHE A 156 -5.14 -5.59 13.28
CA PHE A 156 -6.11 -4.64 12.72
C PHE A 156 -6.06 -4.69 11.19
N LEU A 157 -7.19 -4.88 10.52
CA LEU A 157 -7.32 -4.75 9.07
C LEU A 157 -8.14 -3.50 8.73
N MET A 158 -7.58 -2.58 7.94
CA MET A 158 -8.25 -1.36 7.47
C MET A 158 -8.33 -1.37 5.95
N ASP A 159 -9.55 -1.29 5.39
CA ASP A 159 -9.77 -1.27 3.95
C ASP A 159 -10.22 0.13 3.48
N GLU A 160 -9.30 0.89 2.89
CA GLU A 160 -9.47 2.26 2.39
C GLU A 160 -10.20 3.21 3.35
N PRO A 161 -9.75 3.34 4.61
CA PRO A 161 -10.50 4.08 5.62
C PRO A 161 -10.73 5.55 5.25
N LEU A 162 -9.82 6.17 4.50
CA LEU A 162 -9.81 7.61 4.27
C LEU A 162 -10.37 8.04 2.90
N SER A 163 -10.82 7.09 2.06
CA SER A 163 -11.18 7.36 0.66
C SER A 163 -12.40 8.29 0.52
N ASN A 164 -13.31 8.26 1.48
CA ASN A 164 -14.59 8.98 1.44
C ASN A 164 -14.55 10.35 2.16
N LEU A 165 -13.38 10.77 2.65
CA LEU A 165 -13.21 12.05 3.34
C LEU A 165 -12.69 13.14 2.41
N ASP A 166 -13.03 14.39 2.73
CA ASP A 166 -12.42 15.57 2.11
C ASP A 166 -10.91 15.67 2.41
N ALA A 167 -10.17 16.46 1.64
CA ALA A 167 -8.71 16.54 1.75
C ALA A 167 -8.22 17.03 3.13
N LYS A 168 -8.92 17.98 3.76
CA LYS A 168 -8.51 18.55 5.05
C LYS A 168 -8.71 17.51 6.16
N LEU A 169 -9.87 16.87 6.16
CA LEU A 169 -10.21 15.84 7.13
C LEU A 169 -9.36 14.57 6.92
N ARG A 170 -9.04 14.23 5.67
CA ARG A 170 -8.11 13.15 5.34
C ARG A 170 -6.73 13.37 5.95
N ASN A 171 -6.17 14.57 5.82
CA ASN A 171 -4.87 14.91 6.41
C ASN A 171 -4.89 14.83 7.94
N GLN A 172 -5.96 15.33 8.56
CA GLN A 172 -6.14 15.22 10.02
C GLN A 172 -6.22 13.76 10.46
N MET A 173 -7.09 12.96 9.85
CA MET A 173 -7.27 11.56 10.21
C MET A 173 -6.00 10.74 9.96
N ARG A 174 -5.22 11.07 8.92
CA ARG A 174 -3.92 10.44 8.66
C ARG A 174 -2.95 10.67 9.83
N ALA A 175 -2.86 11.90 10.33
CA ALA A 175 -2.03 12.21 11.50
C ALA A 175 -2.48 11.44 12.74
N GLU A 176 -3.80 11.35 12.97
CA GLU A 176 -4.38 10.60 14.09
C GLU A 176 -4.06 9.09 14.00
N ILE A 177 -4.15 8.49 12.80
CA ILE A 177 -3.78 7.08 12.57
C ILE A 177 -2.29 6.84 12.85
N ILE A 178 -1.41 7.77 12.47
CA ILE A 178 0.03 7.69 12.77
C ILE A 178 0.27 7.67 14.28
N GLU A 179 -0.39 8.57 15.03
CA GLU A 179 -0.24 8.60 16.48
C GLU A 179 -0.79 7.34 17.14
N LEU A 180 -1.96 6.88 16.70
CA LEU A 180 -2.59 5.67 17.21
C LEU A 180 -1.69 4.45 17.01
N ARG A 181 -1.10 4.31 15.83
CA ARG A 181 -0.14 3.25 15.51
C ARG A 181 1.10 3.29 16.42
N LYS A 182 1.57 4.47 16.82
CA LYS A 182 2.69 4.61 17.76
C LYS A 182 2.30 4.21 19.19
N LYS A 183 1.04 4.44 19.57
CA LYS A 183 0.52 4.14 20.93
C LYS A 183 0.14 2.67 21.11
N ILE A 184 -0.31 2.00 20.04
CA ILE A 184 -0.82 0.63 20.10
C ILE A 184 0.21 -0.37 19.55
N ARG A 185 0.62 -1.35 20.36
CA ARG A 185 1.54 -2.42 19.98
C ARG A 185 0.82 -3.60 19.30
N SER A 186 0.04 -3.32 18.27
CA SER A 186 -0.64 -4.36 17.46
C SER A 186 -0.22 -4.27 16.00
N ASN A 187 -0.43 -5.36 15.26
CA ASN A 187 -0.12 -5.39 13.84
C ASN A 187 -1.22 -4.70 13.04
N PHE A 188 -0.85 -3.81 12.12
CA PHE A 188 -1.78 -3.13 11.22
C PHE A 188 -1.59 -3.61 9.79
N ILE A 189 -2.68 -4.01 9.14
CA ILE A 189 -2.77 -4.24 7.71
C ILE A 189 -3.71 -3.18 7.12
N TYR A 190 -3.21 -2.42 6.16
CA TYR A 190 -3.92 -1.27 5.60
C TYR A 190 -3.93 -1.36 4.09
N VAL A 191 -5.11 -1.34 3.48
CA VAL A 191 -5.30 -1.43 2.03
C VAL A 191 -5.68 -0.05 1.50
N THR A 192 -4.99 0.43 0.46
CA THR A 192 -5.25 1.75 -0.14
C THR A 192 -4.86 1.82 -1.60
N HIS A 193 -5.48 2.73 -2.34
CA HIS A 193 -5.03 3.14 -3.67
C HIS A 193 -4.22 4.46 -3.64
N ASP A 194 -4.11 5.11 -2.49
CA ASP A 194 -3.37 6.37 -2.33
C ASP A 194 -1.90 6.09 -1.97
N GLN A 195 -1.00 6.47 -2.88
CA GLN A 195 0.43 6.32 -2.71
C GLN A 195 0.96 7.11 -1.50
N VAL A 196 0.44 8.32 -1.26
CA VAL A 196 0.88 9.18 -0.15
C VAL A 196 0.52 8.51 1.18
N GLU A 197 -0.64 7.85 1.27
CA GLU A 197 -0.99 7.05 2.45
C GLU A 197 -0.02 5.89 2.64
N ALA A 198 0.26 5.12 1.60
CA ALA A 198 1.19 4.00 1.68
C ALA A 198 2.61 4.45 2.11
N MET A 199 3.09 5.55 1.55
CA MET A 199 4.43 6.12 1.80
C MET A 199 4.58 6.73 3.19
N THR A 200 3.51 7.28 3.77
CA THR A 200 3.58 7.97 5.08
C THR A 200 3.21 7.09 6.26
N LEU A 201 2.33 6.10 6.06
CA LEU A 201 1.82 5.26 7.14
C LEU A 201 2.54 3.91 7.24
N GLY A 202 3.13 3.42 6.15
CA GLY A 202 3.67 2.07 6.07
C GLY A 202 5.09 1.90 6.57
N ASP A 203 5.31 0.86 7.39
CA ASP A 203 6.67 0.33 7.63
C ASP A 203 7.17 -0.46 6.43
N ARG A 204 6.25 -1.22 5.83
CA ARG A 204 6.45 -2.02 4.63
C ARG A 204 5.22 -1.89 3.74
N ILE A 205 5.49 -1.70 2.46
CA ILE A 205 4.51 -1.56 1.39
C ILE A 205 4.61 -2.80 0.50
N VAL A 206 3.47 -3.39 0.22
CA VAL A 206 3.23 -4.46 -0.75
C VAL A 206 2.53 -3.80 -1.92
N ILE A 207 3.25 -3.68 -3.03
CA ILE A 207 2.72 -3.10 -4.27
C ILE A 207 2.14 -4.23 -5.10
N MET A 208 0.90 -4.06 -5.56
CA MET A 208 0.18 -5.07 -6.33
C MET A 208 -0.28 -4.55 -7.68
N LYS A 209 -0.25 -5.43 -8.67
CA LYS A 209 -0.80 -5.22 -10.02
C LYS A 209 -1.47 -6.49 -10.49
N ASP A 210 -2.69 -6.39 -11.01
CA ASP A 210 -3.44 -7.50 -11.62
C ASP A 210 -3.53 -8.75 -10.72
N GLY A 211 -3.51 -8.54 -9.39
CA GLY A 211 -3.59 -9.58 -8.38
C GLY A 211 -2.27 -10.20 -7.96
N PHE A 212 -1.17 -9.78 -8.59
CA PHE A 212 0.18 -10.24 -8.29
C PHE A 212 0.95 -9.19 -7.49
N VAL A 213 1.67 -9.66 -6.47
CA VAL A 213 2.63 -8.82 -5.75
C VAL A 213 3.79 -8.51 -6.69
N GLN A 214 4.06 -7.21 -6.87
CA GLN A 214 5.14 -6.70 -7.69
C GLN A 214 6.41 -6.49 -6.86
N GLN A 215 6.25 -5.87 -5.69
CA GLN A 215 7.37 -5.59 -4.79
C GLN A 215 6.89 -5.48 -3.34
N ILE A 216 7.72 -5.94 -2.41
CA ILE A 216 7.55 -5.71 -0.98
C ILE A 216 8.80 -5.03 -0.45
N GLY A 217 8.66 -3.87 0.16
CA GLY A 217 9.80 -3.13 0.72
C GLY A 217 9.38 -2.04 1.68
N THR A 218 10.32 -1.38 2.32
CA THR A 218 10.08 -0.13 3.04
C THR A 218 9.68 0.98 2.05
N PRO A 219 9.04 2.08 2.51
CA PRO A 219 8.75 3.23 1.63
C PRO A 219 9.99 3.72 0.88
N LYS A 220 11.15 3.75 1.56
CA LYS A 220 12.41 4.17 0.96
C LYS A 220 12.88 3.19 -0.13
N GLU A 221 12.76 1.88 0.11
CA GLU A 221 13.17 0.85 -0.85
C GLU A 221 12.31 0.87 -2.11
N VAL A 222 10.97 0.92 -1.98
CA VAL A 222 10.09 0.91 -3.16
C VAL A 222 10.19 2.20 -3.99
N PHE A 223 10.59 3.30 -3.37
CA PHE A 223 10.81 4.57 -4.04
C PHE A 223 12.20 4.65 -4.70
N ASN A 224 13.27 4.26 -3.99
CA ASN A 224 14.64 4.36 -4.49
C ASN A 224 15.07 3.18 -5.36
N ASN A 225 14.51 1.99 -5.15
CA ASN A 225 14.92 0.77 -5.85
C ASN A 225 13.68 0.03 -6.39
N PRO A 226 12.94 0.63 -7.34
CA PRO A 226 11.80 -0.04 -7.95
C PRO A 226 12.28 -1.24 -8.80
N VAL A 227 11.71 -2.42 -8.57
CA VAL A 227 12.16 -3.66 -9.26
C VAL A 227 11.72 -3.76 -10.72
N ASN A 228 10.76 -2.95 -11.16
CA ASN A 228 10.27 -2.92 -12.53
C ASN A 228 9.63 -1.56 -12.89
N LEU A 229 9.37 -1.36 -14.18
CA LEU A 229 8.74 -0.15 -14.73
C LEU A 229 7.39 0.16 -14.10
N PHE A 230 6.60 -0.87 -13.75
CA PHE A 230 5.31 -0.64 -13.10
C PHE A 230 5.49 -0.01 -11.73
N VAL A 231 6.37 -0.55 -10.87
CA VAL A 231 6.61 0.03 -9.54
C VAL A 231 7.20 1.43 -9.67
N ALA A 232 8.15 1.62 -10.59
CA ALA A 232 8.78 2.91 -10.85
C ALA A 232 7.79 3.99 -11.29
N GLY A 233 6.85 3.66 -12.17
CA GLY A 233 5.81 4.57 -12.66
C GLY A 233 4.61 4.69 -11.72
N PHE A 234 4.41 3.72 -10.83
CA PHE A 234 3.31 3.72 -9.87
C PHE A 234 3.65 4.45 -8.57
N ILE A 235 4.90 4.51 -8.13
CA ILE A 235 5.28 5.20 -6.89
C ILE A 235 5.91 6.55 -7.22
N GLY A 236 5.26 7.63 -6.78
CA GLY A 236 5.73 9.01 -6.93
C GLY A 236 4.69 9.87 -7.65
N ALA A 237 4.57 11.11 -7.19
CA ALA A 237 3.72 12.12 -7.82
C ALA A 237 4.52 13.43 -7.96
N PRO A 238 4.80 13.90 -9.19
CA PRO A 238 4.43 13.30 -10.48
C PRO A 238 5.12 11.96 -10.78
N GLN A 239 4.64 11.27 -11.83
CA GLN A 239 5.20 9.98 -12.23
C GLN A 239 6.65 10.11 -12.72
N MET A 240 7.41 9.03 -12.62
CA MET A 240 8.77 8.95 -13.15
C MET A 240 8.77 9.16 -14.67
N ASN A 241 9.73 9.94 -15.18
CA ASN A 241 9.94 10.11 -16.61
C ASN A 241 10.63 8.87 -17.18
N PHE A 242 10.17 8.39 -18.33
CA PHE A 242 10.76 7.22 -19.00
C PHE A 242 11.24 7.57 -20.41
N PHE A 243 12.50 7.22 -20.69
CA PHE A 243 13.17 7.51 -21.95
C PHE A 243 13.62 6.22 -22.62
N ASP A 244 13.48 6.15 -23.95
CA ASP A 244 14.16 5.08 -24.69
C ASP A 244 15.61 5.50 -24.83
N ALA A 245 16.51 4.66 -24.33
CA ALA A 245 17.93 4.95 -24.25
C ALA A 245 18.73 3.69 -24.56
N ARG A 246 20.06 3.85 -24.65
CA ARG A 246 20.97 2.72 -24.83
C ARG A 246 22.00 2.70 -23.73
N LEU A 247 22.12 1.56 -23.05
CA LEU A 247 23.21 1.33 -22.11
C LEU A 247 24.46 0.97 -22.90
N ILE A 248 25.57 1.65 -22.61
CA ILE A 248 26.87 1.40 -23.20
C ILE A 248 27.81 0.94 -22.09
N ASN A 249 28.35 -0.26 -22.26
CA ASN A 249 29.47 -0.80 -21.50
C ASN A 249 30.76 -0.51 -22.30
N HIS A 250 31.65 0.31 -21.73
CA HIS A 250 32.86 0.76 -22.42
C HIS A 250 34.01 -0.26 -22.42
N GLY A 251 33.85 -1.38 -21.71
CA GLY A 251 34.99 -2.21 -21.31
C GLY A 251 35.82 -1.49 -20.25
N ASN A 252 36.36 -2.20 -19.25
CA ASN A 252 36.93 -1.63 -18.02
C ASN A 252 35.91 -1.19 -16.97
N ALA A 253 34.79 -1.91 -16.87
CA ALA A 253 33.89 -1.75 -15.73
C ALA A 253 33.17 -0.38 -15.66
N ASP A 254 33.19 0.41 -16.74
CA ASP A 254 32.52 1.70 -16.85
C ASP A 254 31.29 1.63 -17.75
N TYR A 255 30.25 2.36 -17.37
CA TYR A 255 28.96 2.36 -18.04
C TYR A 255 28.44 3.78 -18.21
N SER A 256 27.82 4.02 -19.36
CA SER A 256 27.07 5.25 -19.61
C SER A 256 25.73 4.96 -20.26
N VAL A 257 24.80 5.89 -20.12
CA VAL A 257 23.51 5.85 -20.82
C VAL A 257 23.53 6.86 -21.96
N GLN A 258 23.29 6.40 -23.17
CA GLN A 258 23.10 7.25 -24.33
C GLN A 258 21.63 7.59 -24.51
N PHE A 259 21.30 8.88 -24.49
CA PHE A 259 19.96 9.40 -24.75
C PHE A 259 20.06 10.70 -25.57
N ASN A 260 19.29 10.79 -26.65
CA ASN A 260 19.27 11.96 -27.54
C ASN A 260 20.67 12.41 -27.99
N ASP A 261 21.50 11.45 -28.43
CA ASP A 261 22.91 11.61 -28.82
C ASP A 261 23.87 12.13 -27.73
N VAL A 262 23.40 12.21 -26.49
CA VAL A 262 24.18 12.62 -25.32
C VAL A 262 24.52 11.40 -24.47
N LEU A 263 25.77 11.35 -23.97
CA LEU A 263 26.23 10.31 -23.05
C LEU A 263 26.18 10.79 -21.61
N PHE A 264 25.38 10.13 -20.79
CA PHE A 264 25.28 10.38 -19.35
C PHE A 264 26.12 9.35 -18.59
N PRO A 265 27.14 9.77 -17.82
CA PRO A 265 27.90 8.85 -16.99
C PRO A 265 27.02 8.30 -15.88
N LEU A 266 27.23 7.04 -15.52
CA LEU A 266 26.59 6.41 -14.37
C LEU A 266 27.50 6.51 -13.13
N SER A 267 26.89 6.46 -11.95
CA SER A 267 27.69 6.45 -10.72
C SER A 267 28.39 5.12 -10.49
N GLU A 268 29.48 5.13 -9.72
CA GLU A 268 30.27 3.92 -9.45
C GLU A 268 29.45 2.81 -8.76
N ASN A 269 28.46 3.16 -7.94
CA ASN A 269 27.54 2.18 -7.35
C ASN A 269 26.67 1.51 -8.42
N THR A 270 26.13 2.30 -9.35
CA THR A 270 25.33 1.82 -10.48
C THR A 270 26.16 0.92 -11.39
N CYS A 271 27.38 1.36 -11.75
CA CYS A 271 28.34 0.57 -12.51
C CYS A 271 28.64 -0.75 -11.80
N ARG A 272 28.88 -0.75 -10.48
CA ARG A 272 29.12 -1.97 -9.70
C ARG A 272 27.98 -2.98 -9.78
N ASN A 273 26.73 -2.53 -9.71
CA ASN A 273 25.56 -3.41 -9.80
C ASN A 273 25.47 -4.02 -11.21
N LEU A 274 25.60 -3.20 -12.26
CA LEU A 274 25.58 -3.65 -13.65
C LEU A 274 26.69 -4.68 -13.94
N ARG A 275 27.89 -4.46 -13.39
CA ARG A 275 29.01 -5.44 -13.48
C ARG A 275 28.69 -6.75 -12.79
N SER A 276 28.11 -6.68 -11.60
CA SER A 276 27.74 -7.87 -10.82
C SER A 276 26.67 -8.70 -11.54
N GLY A 277 25.79 -8.02 -12.28
CA GLY A 277 24.80 -8.64 -13.16
C GLY A 277 25.30 -9.05 -14.54
N LEU A 278 26.59 -8.82 -14.87
CA LEU A 278 27.19 -9.08 -16.19
C LEU A 278 26.36 -8.46 -17.33
N VAL A 279 25.88 -7.23 -17.12
CA VAL A 279 24.97 -6.56 -18.06
C VAL A 279 25.76 -6.06 -19.26
N GLU A 280 25.44 -6.58 -20.45
CA GLU A 280 26.02 -6.10 -21.71
C GLU A 280 25.30 -4.85 -22.23
N SER A 281 25.95 -4.16 -23.18
CA SER A 281 25.36 -3.02 -23.89
C SER A 281 24.06 -3.43 -24.57
N GLN A 282 22.97 -2.71 -24.29
CA GLN A 282 21.64 -3.04 -24.80
C GLN A 282 20.73 -1.81 -24.83
N ASP A 283 19.64 -1.91 -25.58
CA ASP A 283 18.56 -0.93 -25.48
C ASP A 283 17.86 -1.08 -24.12
N ILE A 284 17.59 0.05 -23.49
CA ILE A 284 17.01 0.13 -22.15
C ILE A 284 15.87 1.15 -22.12
N VAL A 285 15.08 1.09 -21.04
CA VAL A 285 14.26 2.22 -20.62
C VAL A 285 14.97 2.90 -19.46
N LEU A 286 15.35 4.17 -19.64
CA LEU A 286 15.90 5.01 -18.59
C LEU A 286 14.74 5.65 -17.81
N GLY A 287 14.73 5.47 -16.50
CA GLY A 287 13.78 6.12 -15.58
C GLY A 287 14.44 7.20 -14.75
N VAL A 288 13.90 8.43 -14.76
CA VAL A 288 14.38 9.53 -13.92
C VAL A 288 13.19 10.26 -13.29
N ARG A 289 13.20 10.45 -11.97
CA ARG A 289 12.12 11.16 -11.29
C ARG A 289 12.15 12.66 -11.63
N PRO A 290 10.99 13.34 -11.71
CA PRO A 290 10.94 14.77 -11.99
C PRO A 290 11.84 15.64 -11.11
N GLU A 291 11.92 15.31 -9.81
CA GLU A 291 12.77 15.98 -8.82
C GLU A 291 14.27 15.69 -8.93
N HIS A 292 14.66 14.75 -9.78
CA HIS A 292 16.04 14.33 -10.01
C HIS A 292 16.62 14.89 -11.32
N VAL A 293 15.79 15.57 -12.11
CA VAL A 293 16.21 16.27 -13.33
C VAL A 293 16.73 17.65 -12.94
N VAL A 294 17.97 17.94 -13.33
CA VAL A 294 18.67 19.17 -12.94
C VAL A 294 18.72 20.12 -14.14
N LEU A 295 18.22 21.34 -13.97
CA LEU A 295 18.38 22.39 -14.97
C LEU A 295 19.83 22.89 -15.00
N THR A 296 20.34 23.14 -16.20
CA THR A 296 21.72 23.58 -16.43
C THR A 296 21.75 24.71 -17.45
N LYS A 297 22.87 25.43 -17.54
CA LYS A 297 23.12 26.41 -18.62
C LYS A 297 23.56 25.74 -19.93
N GLY A 298 23.43 24.42 -20.03
CA GLY A 298 23.98 23.58 -21.11
C GLY A 298 25.31 22.94 -20.74
N GLY A 299 25.82 22.10 -21.65
CA GLY A 299 27.07 21.34 -21.48
C GLY A 299 27.05 20.05 -22.29
N GLU A 300 28.16 19.32 -22.27
CA GLU A 300 28.32 18.05 -23.01
C GLU A 300 27.32 16.98 -22.56
N THR A 301 26.96 16.97 -21.28
CA THR A 301 25.98 16.04 -20.67
C THR A 301 24.64 16.74 -20.44
N SER A 302 24.10 17.43 -21.43
CA SER A 302 22.80 18.13 -21.30
C SER A 302 21.91 17.94 -22.51
N VAL A 303 20.61 17.86 -22.27
CA VAL A 303 19.58 17.82 -23.31
C VAL A 303 18.87 19.17 -23.35
N LYS A 304 18.73 19.72 -24.55
CA LYS A 304 17.95 20.92 -24.82
C LYS A 304 16.49 20.57 -25.01
N ALA A 305 15.61 21.37 -24.45
CA ALA A 305 14.17 21.21 -24.62
C ALA A 305 13.45 22.56 -24.59
N LYS A 306 12.30 22.62 -25.26
CA LYS A 306 11.43 23.79 -25.24
C LYS A 306 10.37 23.62 -24.16
N VAL A 307 10.16 24.67 -23.36
CA VAL A 307 9.10 24.72 -22.37
C VAL A 307 7.75 24.84 -23.06
N GLU A 308 6.89 23.86 -22.81
CA GLU A 308 5.51 23.88 -23.29
C GLU A 308 4.60 24.51 -22.24
N ILE A 309 4.72 24.05 -20.99
CA ILE A 309 3.92 24.51 -19.86
C ILE A 309 4.83 24.62 -18.64
N SER A 310 4.69 25.70 -17.89
CA SER A 310 5.36 25.92 -16.61
C SER A 310 4.33 26.33 -15.55
N GLU A 311 4.18 25.50 -14.52
CA GLU A 311 3.19 25.69 -13.46
C GLU A 311 3.87 25.94 -12.11
N MET A 312 3.55 27.07 -11.47
CA MET A 312 4.03 27.38 -10.12
C MET A 312 3.13 26.72 -9.07
N MET A 313 3.66 25.73 -8.36
CA MET A 313 2.97 24.97 -7.31
C MET A 313 3.44 25.39 -5.92
N GLY A 314 3.35 26.69 -5.62
CA GLY A 314 3.75 27.25 -4.32
C GLY A 314 5.25 27.51 -4.25
N SER A 315 6.05 26.55 -3.75
CA SER A 315 7.51 26.68 -3.57
C SER A 315 8.33 26.07 -4.71
N GLU A 316 7.65 25.51 -5.72
CA GLU A 316 8.27 24.75 -6.80
C GLU A 316 7.59 25.05 -8.13
N TYR A 317 8.34 24.88 -9.22
CA TYR A 317 7.81 24.82 -10.57
C TYR A 317 7.72 23.37 -11.03
N GLN A 318 6.60 23.04 -11.68
CA GLN A 318 6.45 21.84 -12.49
C GLN A 318 6.49 22.27 -13.96
N ILE A 319 7.51 21.81 -14.68
CA ILE A 319 7.79 22.22 -16.05
C ILE A 319 7.59 21.02 -16.97
N HIS A 320 6.76 21.19 -18.00
CA HIS A 320 6.49 20.22 -19.03
C HIS A 320 7.28 20.58 -20.29
N VAL A 321 8.05 19.63 -20.79
CA VAL A 321 8.81 19.76 -22.03
C VAL A 321 8.69 18.49 -22.87
N THR A 322 8.74 18.64 -24.19
CA THR A 322 8.84 17.48 -25.09
C THR A 322 10.28 17.25 -25.54
N VAL A 323 10.78 16.03 -25.36
CA VAL A 323 12.10 15.59 -25.84
C VAL A 323 11.96 14.26 -26.54
N ALA A 324 12.53 14.14 -27.76
CA ALA A 324 12.46 12.94 -28.58
C ALA A 324 11.02 12.37 -28.73
N GLY A 325 10.02 13.26 -28.78
CA GLY A 325 8.60 12.89 -28.89
C GLY A 325 7.95 12.37 -27.61
N LYS A 326 8.61 12.47 -26.45
CA LYS A 326 8.05 12.11 -25.13
C LYS A 326 7.87 13.36 -24.26
N ASP A 327 6.77 13.40 -23.51
CA ASP A 327 6.53 14.41 -22.47
C ASP A 327 7.42 14.12 -21.25
N VAL A 328 8.06 15.17 -20.73
CA VAL A 328 9.00 15.13 -19.63
C VAL A 328 8.59 16.18 -18.62
N ILE A 329 8.43 15.74 -17.39
CA ILE A 329 8.09 16.60 -16.25
C ILE A 329 9.35 16.84 -15.43
N ILE A 330 9.67 18.10 -15.19
CA ILE A 330 10.81 18.54 -14.37
C ILE A 330 10.24 19.30 -13.16
N ARG A 331 10.71 18.96 -11.95
CA ARG A 331 10.36 19.71 -10.73
C ARG A 331 11.56 20.43 -10.16
N VAL A 332 11.42 21.74 -9.99
CA VAL A 332 12.51 22.60 -9.51
C VAL A 332 12.02 23.47 -8.36
N ARG A 333 12.81 23.55 -7.28
CA ARG A 333 12.53 24.46 -6.18
C ARG A 333 12.83 25.90 -6.59
N ILE A 334 11.95 26.83 -6.25
CA ILE A 334 12.09 28.25 -6.64
C ILE A 334 13.41 28.84 -6.09
N MET A 335 13.81 28.44 -4.88
CA MET A 335 15.03 28.93 -4.23
C MET A 335 16.32 28.44 -4.91
N GLU A 336 16.23 27.43 -5.77
CA GLU A 336 17.38 26.83 -6.46
C GLU A 336 17.56 27.38 -7.89
N LEU A 337 16.64 28.23 -8.33
CA LEU A 337 16.70 28.82 -9.66
C LEU A 337 17.71 29.96 -9.71
N ASP A 338 18.72 29.80 -10.56
CA ASP A 338 19.53 30.92 -11.07
C ASP A 338 18.60 31.89 -11.84
N LYS A 339 18.89 33.19 -11.77
CA LYS A 339 18.09 34.24 -12.46
C LYS A 339 18.00 34.00 -13.96
N ASP A 340 19.06 33.50 -14.59
CA ASP A 340 19.08 33.22 -16.02
C ASP A 340 18.11 32.07 -16.35
N ILE A 341 18.14 31.00 -15.54
CA ILE A 341 17.26 29.84 -15.69
C ILE A 341 15.81 30.23 -15.38
N ALA A 342 15.58 31.08 -14.38
CA ALA A 342 14.26 31.55 -14.00
C ALA A 342 13.53 32.25 -15.17
N SER A 343 14.25 32.97 -16.04
CA SER A 343 13.67 33.57 -17.25
C SER A 343 13.40 32.53 -18.36
N ALA A 344 14.21 31.49 -18.44
CA ALA A 344 14.11 30.45 -19.47
C ALA A 344 12.99 29.43 -19.19
N ILE A 345 12.54 29.29 -17.95
CA ILE A 345 11.44 28.39 -17.57
C ILE A 345 10.04 28.95 -17.89
N GLU A 346 9.94 30.16 -18.44
CA GLU A 346 8.68 30.71 -18.93
C GLU A 346 8.21 29.97 -20.20
N ASN A 347 6.90 30.00 -20.47
CA ASN A 347 6.31 29.27 -21.60
C ASN A 347 6.96 29.68 -22.93
N GLY A 348 7.44 28.69 -23.68
CA GLY A 348 8.14 28.87 -24.94
C GLY A 348 9.65 29.12 -24.82
N GLY A 349 10.19 29.26 -23.61
CA GLY A 349 11.63 29.35 -23.36
C GLY A 349 12.37 28.06 -23.71
N GLU A 350 13.68 28.17 -23.95
CA GLU A 350 14.57 27.03 -24.18
C GLU A 350 15.37 26.77 -22.91
N ILE A 351 15.25 25.55 -22.39
CA ILE A 351 15.99 25.10 -21.22
C ILE A 351 16.93 23.97 -21.60
N SER A 352 17.98 23.77 -20.81
CA SER A 352 18.83 22.59 -20.86
C SER A 352 18.77 21.85 -19.54
N PHE A 353 18.68 20.53 -19.57
CA PHE A 353 18.66 19.73 -18.35
C PHE A 353 19.60 18.53 -18.45
N THR A 354 19.97 17.99 -17.29
CA THR A 354 20.81 16.80 -17.15
C THR A 354 20.22 15.84 -16.13
N PHE A 355 20.75 14.62 -16.11
CA PHE A 355 20.37 13.59 -15.15
C PHE A 355 21.51 13.38 -14.15
N THR A 356 21.20 13.35 -12.87
CA THR A 356 22.20 13.08 -11.84
C THR A 356 22.59 11.58 -11.87
N PRO A 357 23.88 11.22 -11.89
CA PRO A 357 24.34 9.83 -12.05
C PRO A 357 23.80 8.82 -11.05
N ASP A 358 23.56 9.23 -9.79
CA ASP A 358 23.17 8.34 -8.69
C ASP A 358 21.67 7.98 -8.66
N VAL A 359 20.86 8.66 -9.46
CA VAL A 359 19.39 8.62 -9.35
C VAL A 359 18.71 8.21 -10.67
N MET A 360 19.51 7.74 -11.62
CA MET A 360 19.02 7.11 -12.84
C MET A 360 18.65 5.65 -12.56
N HIS A 361 17.45 5.27 -12.96
CA HIS A 361 17.00 3.88 -12.95
C HIS A 361 17.10 3.29 -14.35
N ILE A 362 17.53 2.03 -14.44
CA ILE A 362 17.78 1.37 -15.71
C ILE A 362 16.94 0.11 -15.77
N PHE A 363 16.06 0.02 -16.76
CA PHE A 363 15.18 -1.12 -16.95
C PHE A 363 15.46 -1.79 -18.29
N ASN A 364 15.39 -3.11 -18.33
CA ASN A 364 15.44 -3.86 -19.57
C ASN A 364 14.20 -3.51 -20.43
N LYS A 365 14.41 -3.24 -21.72
CA LYS A 365 13.36 -2.73 -22.62
C LYS A 365 12.23 -3.72 -22.89
N ASP A 366 12.54 -5.01 -22.96
CA ASP A 366 11.57 -6.05 -23.31
C ASP A 366 10.78 -6.53 -22.09
N THR A 367 11.45 -6.71 -20.96
CA THR A 367 10.86 -7.27 -19.73
C THR A 367 10.35 -6.20 -18.76
N GLY A 368 10.89 -4.99 -18.85
CA GLY A 368 10.60 -3.90 -17.91
C GLY A 368 11.17 -4.11 -16.50
N VAL A 369 12.03 -5.11 -16.29
CA VAL A 369 12.67 -5.41 -15.00
C VAL A 369 13.89 -4.51 -14.79
N SER A 370 14.14 -4.09 -13.55
CA SER A 370 15.34 -3.33 -13.17
C SER A 370 16.62 -4.11 -13.48
N LEU A 371 17.61 -3.42 -14.05
CA LEU A 371 18.96 -3.94 -14.26
C LEU A 371 19.93 -3.60 -13.11
N LEU A 372 19.45 -2.86 -12.09
CA LEU A 372 20.22 -2.40 -10.93
C LEU A 372 19.97 -3.18 -9.65
#